data_AF-A0A6B3G670-F1
#
_entry.id   AF-A0A6B3G670-F1
#
_cell.length_a   1.000
_cell.length_b   1.000
_cell.length_c   1.000
_cell.angle_alpha   90.00
_cell.angle_beta   90.00
_cell.angle_gamma   90.00
#
_symmetry.space_group_name_H-M   'P 1'
#
loop_
_entity.id
_entity.type
_entity.pdbx_description
1 polymer ?
#
loop_
_entity_poly.entity_id
_entity_poly.type
_entity_poly.pdbx_seq_one_letter_code
_entity_poly.pdbx_strand_id
1 'polypeptide(L)'
;HGTPLKRIGADLLGTPKANLAYIASLPQRSRQYSLFITPNAFTTPIMTNSFRLQCEVLEAGYPRNDVFHAPDRVKRAAAVREKLGIPAGKKVVLYAPTWRDDQRYGGRRFKLDNQIDVEAAKRE
;
A
#
# COMPACT_ATOMS: atom_id res chain seq x y z
N HIS A 1 1.12 -0.26 6.39
CA HIS A 1 0.07 -0.87 5.54
C HIS A 1 0.64 -1.34 4.19
N GLY A 2 1.83 -1.95 4.19
CA GLY A 2 2.58 -2.26 2.97
C GLY A 2 4.06 -1.94 3.16
N THR A 3 4.90 -2.61 2.39
CA THR A 3 6.31 -2.24 2.21
C THR A 3 6.37 -0.79 1.72
N PRO A 4 7.06 0.11 2.44
CA PRO A 4 7.12 1.52 2.06
C PRO A 4 8.03 1.69 0.84
N LEU A 5 7.56 2.46 -0.14
CA LEU A 5 8.40 2.97 -1.23
C LEU A 5 8.79 4.44 -1.00
N LYS A 6 7.86 5.24 -0.45
CA LYS A 6 8.11 6.64 -0.09
C LYS A 6 8.73 6.72 1.31
N ARG A 7 9.51 7.79 1.55
CA ARG A 7 9.94 8.16 2.91
C ARG A 7 8.72 8.50 3.77
N ILE A 8 8.74 8.07 5.02
CA ILE A 8 7.62 8.20 5.97
C ILE A 8 8.13 8.52 7.37
N GLY A 9 7.25 9.04 8.23
CA GLY A 9 7.58 9.31 9.63
C GLY A 9 8.84 10.16 9.80
N ALA A 10 9.74 9.74 10.67
CA ALA A 10 11.00 10.41 10.97
C ALA A 10 11.97 10.48 9.77
N ASP A 11 11.82 9.65 8.73
CA ASP A 11 12.66 9.72 7.53
C ASP A 11 12.33 10.96 6.66
N LEU A 12 11.28 11.70 7.00
CA LEU A 12 10.97 13.00 6.41
C LEU A 12 11.72 14.16 7.07
N LEU A 13 12.42 13.96 8.20
CA LEU A 13 13.20 15.01 8.84
C LEU A 13 14.19 15.63 7.85
N GLY A 14 14.29 16.96 7.88
CA GLY A 14 15.12 17.73 6.94
C GLY A 14 14.51 17.93 5.55
N THR A 15 13.28 17.45 5.30
CA THR A 15 12.56 17.69 4.04
C THR A 15 11.45 18.74 4.23
N PRO A 16 11.02 19.44 3.16
CA PRO A 16 9.87 20.36 3.21
C PRO A 16 8.54 19.70 3.58
N LYS A 17 8.47 18.36 3.55
CA LYS A 17 7.27 17.58 3.91
C LYS A 17 7.28 17.12 5.37
N ALA A 18 8.31 17.48 6.16
CA ALA A 18 8.40 17.13 7.56
C ALA A 18 7.29 17.84 8.37
N ASN A 19 6.53 17.07 9.15
CA ASN A 19 5.68 17.60 10.20
C ASN A 19 6.35 17.32 11.55
N LEU A 20 7.05 18.31 12.11
CA LEU A 20 7.86 18.14 13.31
C LEU A 20 7.04 17.71 14.53
N ALA A 21 5.85 18.29 14.73
CA ALA A 21 4.96 17.93 15.83
C ALA A 21 4.47 16.46 15.71
N TYR A 22 4.09 16.04 14.50
CA TYR A 22 3.74 14.64 14.25
C TYR A 22 4.92 13.70 14.53
N ILE A 23 6.11 14.02 14.00
CA ILE A 23 7.32 13.20 14.16
C ILE A 23 7.71 13.10 15.63
N ALA A 24 7.66 14.20 16.39
CA ALA A 24 7.93 14.22 17.82
C ALA A 24 6.94 13.35 18.63
N SER A 25 5.70 13.19 18.13
CA SER A 25 4.70 12.33 18.77
C SER A 25 4.88 10.82 18.52
N LEU A 26 5.72 10.43 17.56
CA LEU A 26 5.86 9.03 17.12
C LEU A 26 6.26 8.06 18.24
N PRO A 27 7.25 8.37 19.12
CA PRO A 27 7.59 7.46 20.21
C PRO A 27 6.39 7.18 21.12
N GLN A 28 5.65 8.22 21.53
CA GLN A 28 4.47 8.07 22.39
C GLN A 28 3.33 7.30 21.71
N ARG A 29 3.18 7.44 20.38
CA ARG A 29 2.23 6.64 19.61
C ARG A 29 2.66 5.17 19.55
N SER A 30 3.94 4.91 19.32
CA SER A 30 4.45 3.54 19.21
C SER A 30 4.28 2.73 20.50
N ARG A 31 4.37 3.37 21.66
CA ARG A 31 4.13 2.75 22.97
C ARG A 31 2.70 2.25 23.18
N GLN A 32 1.75 2.73 22.36
CA GLN A 32 0.36 2.25 22.41
C GLN A 32 0.18 0.94 21.65
N TYR A 33 1.17 0.51 20.87
CA TYR A 33 1.15 -0.77 20.21
C TYR A 33 1.74 -1.82 21.13
N SER A 34 1.02 -2.92 21.35
CA SER A 34 1.62 -4.11 21.96
C SER A 34 2.54 -4.82 20.97
N LEU A 35 2.17 -4.79 19.68
CA LEU A 35 2.87 -5.48 18.59
C LEU A 35 2.78 -4.66 17.30
N PHE A 36 3.87 -4.59 16.54
CA PHE A 36 3.91 -3.98 15.21
C PHE A 36 4.38 -4.99 14.17
N ILE A 37 3.58 -5.23 13.12
CA ILE A 37 3.88 -6.23 12.09
C ILE A 37 4.65 -5.61 10.92
N THR A 38 5.75 -6.24 10.53
CA THR A 38 6.57 -5.88 9.36
C THR A 38 6.54 -7.00 8.31
N PRO A 39 6.64 -6.64 7.01
CA PRO A 39 6.45 -7.62 5.94
C PRO A 39 7.69 -8.44 5.57
N ASN A 40 8.90 -8.00 5.94
CA ASN A 40 10.19 -8.61 5.54
C ASN A 40 11.37 -7.90 6.21
N ALA A 41 12.53 -8.58 6.23
CA ALA A 41 13.79 -8.11 6.79
C ALA A 41 14.28 -6.77 6.24
N PHE A 42 13.96 -6.45 4.99
CA PHE A 42 14.29 -5.15 4.40
C PHE A 42 13.47 -4.01 5.03
N THR A 43 12.18 -4.25 5.28
CA THR A 43 11.25 -3.23 5.77
C THR A 43 11.33 -3.04 7.27
N THR A 44 11.67 -4.09 8.03
CA THR A 44 11.73 -4.07 9.49
C THR A 44 12.57 -2.90 10.03
N PRO A 45 13.86 -2.71 9.67
CA PRO A 45 14.65 -1.60 10.17
C PRO A 45 14.12 -0.24 9.70
N ILE A 46 13.60 -0.15 8.48
CA ILE A 46 13.02 1.10 7.93
C ILE A 46 11.82 1.53 8.77
N MET A 47 10.86 0.64 9.02
CA MET A 47 9.67 0.96 9.80
C MET A 47 9.98 1.23 11.28
N THR A 48 10.89 0.45 11.88
CA THR A 48 11.36 0.68 13.26
C THR A 48 11.93 2.07 13.42
N ASN A 49 12.77 2.51 12.49
CA ASN A 49 13.38 3.84 12.53
C ASN A 49 12.37 4.95 12.17
N SER A 50 11.67 4.82 11.04
CA SER A 50 10.69 5.79 10.55
C SER A 50 9.60 6.09 11.59
N PHE A 51 9.09 5.06 12.29
CA PHE A 51 8.02 5.24 13.28
C PHE A 51 8.50 5.31 14.72
N ARG A 52 9.82 5.28 14.96
CA ARG A 52 10.44 5.29 16.30
C ARG A 52 9.81 4.25 17.21
N LEU A 53 9.69 3.02 16.71
CA LEU A 53 8.96 1.94 17.39
C LEU A 53 9.59 1.61 18.74
N GLN A 54 8.77 1.55 19.79
CA GLN A 54 9.16 1.17 21.17
C GLN A 54 8.28 0.02 21.69
N CYS A 55 7.89 -0.88 20.80
CA CYS A 55 7.05 -2.04 21.05
C CYS A 55 7.70 -3.30 20.46
N GLU A 56 7.08 -4.47 20.69
CA GLU A 56 7.47 -5.68 19.99
C GLU A 56 7.26 -5.49 18.47
N VAL A 57 8.23 -5.94 17.68
CA VAL A 57 8.17 -5.92 16.22
C VAL A 57 8.21 -7.36 15.72
N LEU A 58 7.14 -7.77 15.04
CA LEU A 58 7.01 -9.11 14.48
C LEU A 58 7.13 -9.06 12.96
N GLU A 59 8.18 -9.68 12.45
CA GLU A 59 8.36 -9.90 11.02
C GLU A 59 7.64 -11.18 10.59
N ALA A 60 6.39 -11.04 10.12
CA ALA A 60 5.54 -12.18 9.78
C ALA A 60 4.87 -12.08 8.39
N GLY A 61 5.19 -11.05 7.61
CA GLY A 61 4.37 -10.73 6.43
C GLY A 61 3.09 -10.00 6.85
N TYR A 62 2.17 -9.80 5.91
CA TYR A 62 0.86 -9.21 6.22
C TYR A 62 -0.26 -10.24 6.08
N PRO A 63 -1.16 -10.39 7.08
CA PRO A 63 -2.28 -11.34 7.00
C PRO A 63 -3.17 -11.16 5.75
N ARG A 64 -3.32 -9.92 5.26
CA ARG A 64 -4.07 -9.65 4.02
C ARG A 64 -3.47 -10.31 2.77
N ASN A 65 -2.20 -10.75 2.84
CA ASN A 65 -1.52 -11.41 1.74
C ASN A 65 -1.70 -12.94 1.79
N ASP A 66 -2.21 -13.52 2.87
CA ASP A 66 -2.37 -14.97 3.03
C ASP A 66 -3.25 -15.57 1.92
N VAL A 67 -4.24 -14.81 1.44
CA VAL A 67 -5.12 -15.21 0.33
C VAL A 67 -4.36 -15.51 -0.96
N PHE A 68 -3.19 -14.90 -1.17
CA PHE A 68 -2.36 -15.16 -2.35
C PHE A 68 -1.58 -16.48 -2.26
N HIS A 69 -1.44 -17.03 -1.05
CA HIS A 69 -0.73 -18.27 -0.76
C HIS A 69 -1.65 -19.44 -0.42
N ALA A 70 -2.95 -19.19 -0.26
CA ALA A 70 -3.93 -20.22 0.09
C ALA A 70 -3.99 -21.36 -0.96
N PRO A 71 -4.24 -22.62 -0.54
CA PRO A 71 -4.38 -23.75 -1.46
C PRO A 71 -5.50 -23.57 -2.48
N ASP A 72 -6.58 -22.88 -2.09
CA ASP A 72 -7.75 -22.63 -2.92
C ASP A 72 -7.70 -21.31 -3.71
N ARG A 73 -6.53 -20.64 -3.79
CA ARG A 73 -6.36 -19.35 -4.47
C ARG A 73 -6.89 -19.34 -5.91
N VAL A 74 -6.76 -20.46 -6.64
CA VAL A 74 -7.27 -20.59 -8.03
C VAL A 74 -8.79 -20.58 -8.07
N LYS A 75 -9.45 -21.31 -7.15
CA LYS A 75 -10.90 -21.33 -7.00
C LYS A 75 -11.43 -19.94 -6.61
N ARG A 76 -10.76 -19.26 -5.68
CA ARG A 76 -11.10 -17.88 -5.29
C ARG A 76 -10.96 -16.92 -6.47
N ALA A 77 -9.88 -17.01 -7.24
CA ALA A 77 -9.68 -16.19 -8.43
C ALA A 77 -10.78 -16.40 -9.48
N ALA A 78 -11.21 -17.65 -9.70
CA ALA A 78 -12.32 -17.96 -10.59
C ALA A 78 -13.65 -17.32 -10.12
N ALA A 79 -13.98 -17.45 -8.83
CA ALA A 79 -15.18 -16.83 -8.26
C ALA A 79 -15.14 -15.28 -8.33
N VAL A 80 -13.97 -14.67 -8.14
CA VAL A 80 -13.80 -13.22 -8.32
C VAL A 80 -14.01 -12.81 -9.78
N ARG A 81 -13.48 -13.58 -10.73
CA ARG A 81 -13.69 -13.32 -12.17
C ARG A 81 -15.16 -13.40 -12.56
N GLU A 82 -15.87 -14.43 -12.10
CA GLU A 82 -17.29 -14.60 -12.32
C GLU A 82 -18.08 -13.42 -11.74
N LYS A 83 -17.81 -13.06 -10.48
CA LYS A 83 -18.46 -11.92 -9.82
C LYS A 83 -18.22 -10.58 -10.54
N LEU A 84 -17.07 -10.42 -11.18
CA LEU A 84 -16.72 -9.24 -11.97
C LEU A 84 -17.20 -9.31 -13.43
N GLY A 85 -17.84 -10.42 -13.85
CA GLY A 85 -18.31 -10.62 -15.22
C GLY A 85 -17.19 -10.77 -16.25
N ILE A 86 -16.00 -11.22 -15.84
CA ILE A 86 -14.84 -11.35 -16.74
C ILE A 86 -14.95 -12.67 -17.51
N PRO A 87 -15.01 -12.64 -18.86
CA PRO A 87 -15.14 -13.87 -19.66
C PRO A 87 -13.95 -14.83 -19.50
N ALA A 88 -14.23 -16.12 -19.67
CA ALA A 88 -13.20 -17.15 -19.72
C ALA A 88 -12.20 -16.86 -20.87
N GLY A 89 -10.94 -17.24 -20.67
CA GLY A 89 -9.87 -17.04 -21.67
C GLY A 89 -9.37 -15.59 -21.83
N LYS A 90 -10.05 -14.58 -21.26
CA LYS A 90 -9.58 -13.19 -21.32
C LYS A 90 -8.48 -12.93 -20.30
N LYS A 91 -7.40 -12.26 -20.73
CA LYS A 91 -6.40 -11.68 -19.82
C LYS A 91 -7.00 -10.52 -19.03
N VAL A 92 -6.45 -10.23 -17.86
CA VAL A 92 -6.88 -9.14 -16.99
C VAL A 92 -5.70 -8.23 -16.71
N VAL A 93 -5.90 -6.92 -16.85
CA VAL A 93 -4.93 -5.87 -16.52
C VAL A 93 -5.51 -5.03 -15.39
N LEU A 94 -4.75 -4.85 -14.31
CA LEU A 94 -5.11 -3.96 -13.21
C LEU A 94 -4.27 -2.68 -13.30
N TYR A 95 -4.92 -1.55 -13.54
CA TYR A 95 -4.30 -0.23 -13.46
C TYR A 95 -4.63 0.45 -12.12
N ALA A 96 -3.60 0.70 -11.32
CA ALA A 96 -3.74 1.23 -9.95
C ALA A 96 -2.79 2.42 -9.69
N PRO A 97 -3.01 3.59 -10.34
CA PRO A 97 -2.17 4.76 -10.15
C PRO A 97 -2.31 5.34 -8.75
N THR A 98 -1.23 5.95 -8.25
CA THR A 98 -1.27 6.73 -7.01
C THR A 98 -1.80 8.14 -7.29
N TRP A 99 -2.39 8.78 -6.28
CA TRP A 99 -2.87 10.17 -6.38
C TRP A 99 -1.78 11.15 -6.82
N ARG A 100 -2.20 12.22 -7.50
CA ARG A 100 -1.35 13.25 -8.10
C ARG A 100 -1.88 14.63 -7.72
N ASP A 101 -1.05 15.44 -7.05
CA ASP A 101 -1.47 16.73 -6.47
C ASP A 101 -1.90 17.73 -7.56
N ASP A 102 -1.26 17.68 -8.72
CA ASP A 102 -1.57 18.46 -9.93
C ASP A 102 -2.91 18.05 -10.59
N GLN A 103 -3.46 16.89 -10.23
CA GLN A 103 -4.76 16.40 -10.70
C GLN A 103 -5.91 16.70 -9.72
N ARG A 104 -5.66 17.46 -8.66
CA ARG A 104 -6.67 17.81 -7.65
C ARG A 104 -7.56 18.96 -8.16
N TYR A 105 -8.88 18.80 -8.06
CA TYR A 105 -9.83 19.80 -8.56
C TYR A 105 -10.94 20.18 -7.57
N GLY A 106 -10.86 19.75 -6.31
CA GLY A 106 -11.73 20.24 -5.24
C GLY A 106 -11.72 19.34 -4.02
N GLY A 107 -11.55 19.89 -2.81
CA GLY A 107 -11.56 19.09 -1.58
C GLY A 107 -10.58 17.91 -1.66
N ARG A 108 -11.08 16.67 -1.43
CA ARG A 108 -10.32 15.41 -1.59
C ARG A 108 -10.57 14.71 -2.94
N ARG A 109 -11.05 15.44 -3.96
CA ARG A 109 -11.35 14.91 -5.29
C ARG A 109 -10.15 15.11 -6.22
N PHE A 110 -9.75 14.03 -6.87
CA PHE A 110 -8.66 13.96 -7.84
C PHE A 110 -9.21 13.42 -9.17
N LYS A 111 -8.69 13.91 -10.29
CA LYS A 111 -9.04 13.38 -11.61
C LYS A 111 -8.46 11.96 -11.73
N LEU A 112 -9.24 11.06 -12.31
CA LEU A 112 -8.69 9.81 -12.83
C LEU A 112 -8.10 10.13 -14.20
N ASP A 113 -6.80 10.34 -14.22
CA ASP A 113 -6.06 10.58 -15.44
C ASP A 113 -5.62 9.23 -16.03
N ASN A 114 -6.36 8.77 -17.05
CA ASN A 114 -6.09 7.49 -17.71
C ASN A 114 -4.87 7.63 -18.61
N GLN A 115 -3.69 7.37 -18.03
CA GLN A 115 -2.41 7.32 -18.74
C GLN A 115 -2.26 6.04 -19.61
N ILE A 116 -3.34 5.30 -19.81
CA ILE A 116 -3.41 4.11 -20.64
C ILE A 116 -4.46 4.36 -21.72
N ASP A 117 -4.07 4.16 -22.98
CA ASP A 117 -5.00 4.15 -24.10
C ASP A 117 -5.79 2.83 -24.10
N VAL A 118 -6.97 2.87 -23.47
CA VAL A 118 -7.87 1.72 -23.36
C VAL A 118 -8.44 1.29 -24.71
N GLU A 119 -8.57 2.21 -25.68
CA GLU A 119 -9.06 1.88 -27.01
C GLU A 119 -7.98 1.17 -27.82
N ALA A 120 -6.71 1.56 -27.67
CA ALA A 120 -5.59 0.78 -28.19
C ALA A 120 -5.55 -0.61 -27.58
N ALA A 121 -5.67 -0.73 -26.25
CA ALA A 121 -5.65 -2.02 -25.55
C ALA A 121 -6.82 -2.94 -25.94
N LYS A 122 -7.93 -2.40 -26.46
CA LYS A 122 -9.07 -3.19 -26.95
C LYS A 122 -8.86 -3.80 -28.33
N ARG A 123 -7.93 -3.26 -29.13
CA ARG A 123 -7.64 -3.73 -30.49
C ARG A 123 -6.68 -4.93 -30.53
N GLU A 124 -6.02 -5.25 -29.43
CA GLU A 124 -5.15 -6.43 -29.23
C GLU A 124 -5.87 -7.59 -28.51
#